data_AF-A0A966JUT3-F1
#
_entry.id   AF-A0A966JUT3-F1
#
_cell.length_a   1.000
_cell.length_b   1.000
_cell.length_c   1.000
_cell.angle_alpha   90.00
_cell.angle_beta   90.00
_cell.angle_gamma   90.00
#
_symmetry.space_group_name_H-M   'P 1'
#
loop_
_entity.id
_entity.type
_entity.pdbx_description
1 polymer ?
#
loop_
_entity_poly.entity_id
_entity_poly.type
_entity_poly.pdbx_seq_one_letter_code
_entity_poly.pdbx_strand_id
1 'polypeptide(L)' 'MGQRFRYSRWDGTQRGFDLDADALLNQINDEIIHHGDVNAALRRIMQQGMRDRNGEQVQGLREALERLRERRRELREQG' A
#
# COMPACT_ATOMS: atom_id res chain seq x y z
N MET A 1 -19.78 13.22 22.01
CA MET A 1 -19.03 14.33 21.36
C MET A 1 -18.31 13.75 20.15
N GLY A 2 -18.76 14.06 18.92
CA GLY A 2 -18.21 13.47 17.70
C GLY A 2 -16.91 14.14 17.26
N GLN A 3 -15.86 13.36 17.02
CA GLN A 3 -14.60 13.86 16.48
C GLN A 3 -14.79 14.26 15.00
N ARG A 4 -14.61 15.54 14.69
CA ARG A 4 -14.67 16.06 13.32
C ARG A 4 -13.36 15.74 12.58
N PHE A 5 -13.41 14.81 11.64
CA PHE A 5 -12.31 14.57 10.71
C PHE A 5 -12.32 15.62 9.61
N ARG A 6 -11.23 16.37 9.46
CA ARG A 6 -11.05 17.38 8.41
C ARG A 6 -10.24 16.75 7.27
N TYR A 7 -10.93 16.42 6.18
CA TYR A 7 -10.30 15.99 4.94
C TYR A 7 -9.83 17.22 4.17
N SER A 8 -8.58 17.22 3.71
CA SER A 8 -8.03 18.22 2.79
C SER A 8 -7.62 17.56 1.48
N ARG A 9 -7.63 18.34 0.40
CA ARG A 9 -7.08 17.92 -0.89
C ARG A 9 -5.57 17.76 -0.76
N TRP A 10 -4.99 16.74 -1.41
CA TRP A 10 -3.54 16.52 -1.44
C TRP A 10 -2.87 17.65 -2.22
N ASP A 11 -2.02 18.43 -1.57
CA ASP A 11 -1.32 19.58 -2.16
C ASP A 11 0.18 19.35 -2.31
N GLY A 12 0.62 18.10 -2.08
CA GLY A 12 2.03 17.69 -2.21
C GLY A 12 2.89 18.01 -0.99
N THR A 13 2.38 18.76 0.00
CA THR A 13 3.14 19.08 1.23
C THR A 13 2.90 18.10 2.37
N GLN A 14 1.95 17.18 2.20
CA GLN A 14 1.69 16.11 3.16
C GLN A 14 2.83 15.09 3.13
N ARG A 15 3.80 15.24 4.04
CA ARG A 15 4.84 14.24 4.31
C ARG A 15 4.23 13.04 5.03
N GLY A 16 3.59 12.16 4.27
CA GLY A 16 3.11 10.87 4.73
C GLY A 16 3.82 9.78 3.98
N PHE A 17 4.61 8.98 4.70
CA PHE A 17 5.46 7.88 4.24
C PHE A 17 6.77 8.34 3.58
N ASP A 18 7.82 8.41 4.40
CA ASP A 18 9.22 8.44 3.96
C ASP A 18 9.61 7.01 3.51
N LEU A 19 8.90 6.51 2.49
CA LEU A 19 9.33 5.33 1.75
C LEU A 19 10.34 5.86 0.74
N ASP A 20 11.62 5.71 1.08
CA ASP A 20 12.76 6.11 0.28
C ASP A 20 12.60 5.59 -1.17
N ALA A 21 12.06 6.45 -2.02
CA ALA A 21 11.64 6.11 -3.38
C ALA A 21 12.85 5.63 -4.21
N ASP A 22 14.04 6.11 -3.86
CA ASP A 22 15.30 5.72 -4.47
C ASP A 22 15.71 4.30 -4.04
N ALA A 23 15.45 3.90 -2.80
CA ALA A 23 15.70 2.52 -2.34
C ALA A 23 14.77 1.51 -3.05
N LEU A 24 13.51 1.87 -3.29
CA LEU A 24 12.58 1.04 -4.08
C LEU A 24 13.02 0.90 -5.53
N LEU A 25 13.45 2.00 -6.16
CA LEU A 25 13.94 2.00 -7.54
C LEU A 25 15.23 1.18 -7.69
N ASN A 26 16.13 1.25 -6.71
CA ASN A 26 17.34 0.43 -6.68
C ASN A 26 17.04 -1.06 -6.52
N GLN A 27 16.05 -1.43 -5.70
CA GLN A 27 15.67 -2.83 -5.51
C GLN A 27 14.99 -3.42 -6.76
N ILE A 28 14.31 -2.58 -7.55
CA ILE A 28 13.71 -2.99 -8.83
C ILE A 28 14.80 -3.24 -9.90
N ASN A 29 15.95 -2.55 -9.82
CA ASN A 29 16.99 -2.59 -10.85
C ASN A 29 17.66 -3.97 -11.01
N ASP A 30 17.88 -4.69 -9.91
CA ASP A 30 18.64 -5.94 -9.91
C ASP A 30 17.87 -7.15 -10.49
N GLU A 31 16.54 -7.03 -10.71
CA GLU A 31 15.69 -8.11 -11.22
C GLU A 31 15.24 -7.90 -12.68
N ILE A 32 15.79 -6.87 -13.35
CA ILE A 32 15.35 -6.40 -14.68
C ILE A 32 15.77 -7.34 -15.84
N ILE A 33 16.77 -8.20 -15.68
CA ILE A 33 17.49 -8.65 -16.89
C ILE A 33 16.89 -9.84 -17.63
N HIS A 34 16.05 -10.72 -17.03
CA HIS A 34 15.76 -11.97 -17.74
C HIS A 34 14.40 -12.16 -18.45
N HIS A 35 13.22 -11.90 -17.88
CA HIS A 35 11.98 -12.30 -18.58
C HIS A 35 10.77 -11.36 -18.37
N GLY A 36 10.62 -10.35 -19.23
CA GLY A 36 9.31 -9.85 -19.70
C GLY A 36 8.32 -9.25 -18.68
N ASP A 37 8.24 -7.92 -18.67
CA ASP A 37 7.29 -7.03 -17.97
C ASP A 37 7.28 -7.10 -16.43
N VAL A 38 8.33 -6.52 -15.84
CA VAL A 38 8.46 -6.19 -14.41
C VAL A 38 7.24 -5.43 -13.87
N ASN A 39 6.59 -4.58 -14.68
CA ASN A 39 5.39 -3.87 -14.23
C ASN A 39 4.23 -4.84 -14.00
N ALA A 40 4.12 -5.91 -14.79
CA ALA A 40 3.12 -6.94 -14.56
C ALA A 40 3.38 -7.72 -13.27
N ALA A 41 4.65 -8.01 -12.95
CA ALA A 41 5.02 -8.66 -11.69
C ALA A 41 4.71 -7.76 -10.48
N LEU A 42 5.11 -6.49 -10.53
CA LEU A 42 4.82 -5.50 -9.49
C LEU A 42 3.31 -5.32 -9.29
N ARG A 43 2.53 -5.22 -10.38
CA ARG A 43 1.06 -5.13 -10.32
C ARG A 43 0.45 -6.34 -9.62
N ARG A 44 0.95 -7.56 -9.87
CA ARG A 44 0.45 -8.77 -9.20
C ARG A 44 0.76 -8.76 -7.70
N ILE A 45 2.00 -8.44 -7.33
CA ILE A 45 2.42 -8.33 -5.92
C ILE A 45 1.59 -7.28 -5.19
N MET A 46 1.41 -6.09 -5.77
CA MET A 46 0.59 -5.06 -5.17
C MET A 46 -0.88 -5.47 -5.03
N GLN A 47 -1.43 -6.25 -5.96
CA GLN A 47 -2.83 -6.67 -5.90
C GLN A 47 -3.08 -7.82 -4.92
N GLN A 48 -2.17 -8.79 -4.86
CA GLN A 48 -2.37 -10.06 -4.15
C GLN A 48 -1.57 -10.14 -2.84
N GLY A 49 -0.63 -9.22 -2.63
CA GLY A 49 0.37 -9.34 -1.57
C GLY A 49 1.53 -10.24 -1.98
N MET A 50 2.47 -10.43 -1.07
CA MET A 50 3.60 -11.34 -1.22
C MET A 50 3.98 -11.95 0.12
N ARG A 51 4.79 -13.02 0.10
CA ARG A 51 5.47 -13.49 1.30
C ARG A 51 6.90 -12.94 1.30
N ASP A 52 7.29 -12.34 2.41
CA ASP A 52 8.69 -11.92 2.61
C ASP A 52 9.57 -13.14 2.92
N ARG A 53 10.89 -12.95 2.90
CA ARG A 53 11.94 -13.93 3.19
C ARG A 53 11.80 -14.55 4.58
N ASN A 54 11.19 -13.83 5.51
CA ASN A 54 10.89 -14.32 6.87
C ASN A 54 9.61 -15.19 6.92
N GLY A 55 8.94 -15.41 5.78
CA GLY A 55 7.69 -16.16 5.68
C GLY A 55 6.44 -15.34 6.05
N GLU A 56 6.62 -14.08 6.43
CA GLU A 56 5.55 -13.15 6.80
C GLU A 56 4.72 -12.75 5.58
N GLN A 57 3.39 -12.73 5.76
CA GLN A 57 2.45 -12.35 4.71
C GLN A 57 2.37 -10.82 4.63
N VAL A 58 2.94 -10.24 3.58
CA VAL A 58 2.74 -8.84 3.22
C VAL A 58 1.40 -8.73 2.52
N GLN A 59 0.52 -7.92 3.09
CA GLN A 59 -0.84 -7.75 2.60
C GLN A 59 -0.87 -6.96 1.30
N GLY A 60 -1.74 -7.40 0.39
CA GLY A 60 -2.00 -6.69 -0.86
C GLY A 60 -2.90 -5.47 -0.68
N LEU A 61 -2.97 -4.64 -1.72
CA LEU A 61 -3.85 -3.47 -1.78
C LEU A 61 -5.33 -3.84 -1.62
N ARG A 62 -5.76 -5.01 -2.15
CA ARG A 62 -7.16 -5.47 -2.00
C ARG A 62 -7.54 -5.63 -0.54
N GLU A 63 -6.69 -6.30 0.23
CA GLU A 63 -6.90 -6.59 1.65
C GLU A 63 -6.79 -5.32 2.50
N ALA A 64 -5.85 -4.42 2.19
CA ALA A 64 -5.77 -3.11 2.84
C ALA A 64 -7.05 -2.26 2.63
N LEU A 65 -7.60 -2.27 1.41
CA LEU A 65 -8.86 -1.59 1.08
C LEU A 65 -10.06 -2.23 1.77
N GLU A 66 -10.06 -3.55 1.92
CA GLU A 66 -11.12 -4.28 2.62
C GLU A 66 -11.13 -3.92 4.11
N ARG A 67 -9.98 -3.98 4.79
CA ARG A 67 -9.84 -3.54 6.19
C ARG A 67 -10.27 -2.09 6.39
N LEU A 68 -9.94 -1.19 5.44
CA LEU A 68 -10.38 0.21 5.50
C LEU A 68 -11.92 0.33 5.39
N ARG A 69 -12.55 -0.49 4.54
CA ARG A 69 -14.02 -0.51 4.40
C ARG A 69 -14.69 -1.03 5.65
N GLU A 70 -14.16 -2.08 6.26
CA GLU A 70 -14.64 -2.64 7.53
C GLU A 70 -14.51 -1.61 8.65
N ARG A 71 -13.34 -0.99 8.80
CA ARG A 71 -13.12 0.05 9.81
C ARG A 71 -14.08 1.22 9.66
N ARG A 72 -14.39 1.60 8.42
CA ARG A 72 -15.40 2.63 8.13
C ARG A 72 -16.81 2.23 8.54
N ARG A 73 -17.18 0.94 8.45
CA ARG A 73 -18.49 0.44 8.92
C ARG A 73 -18.56 0.47 10.44
N GLU A 74 -17.54 -0.05 11.12
CA GLU A 74 -17.47 -0.03 12.59
C GLU A 74 -17.62 1.39 13.16
N LEU A 75 -16.93 2.37 12.58
CA LEU A 75 -17.03 3.76 13.00
C LEU A 75 -18.41 4.37 12.77
N ARG A 76 -19.19 3.86 11.81
CA ARG A 76 -20.58 4.28 11.58
C ARG A 76 -21.56 3.60 12.53
N GLU A 77 -21.25 2.40 13.00
CA GLU A 77 -22.09 1.66 13.95
C GLU A 77 -21.84 2.09 15.40
N GLN A 78 -20.66 2.63 15.70
CA GLN A 78 -20.28 3.13 17.03
C GLN A 78 -20.65 4.61 17.28
N GLY A 79 -21.19 5.33 16.29
CA GLY A 79 -21.54 6.75 16.37
C GLY A 79 -23.02 7.00 16.21
#